data_AF-A0A6P0K5J6-F1
#
_entry.id   AF-A0A6P0K5J6-F1
#
_cell.length_a   1.000
_cell.length_b   1.000
_cell.length_c   1.000
_cell.angle_alpha   90.00
_cell.angle_beta   90.00
_cell.angle_gamma   90.00
#
_symmetry.space_group_name_H-M   'P 1'
#
loop_
_entity.id
_entity.type
_entity.pdbx_description
1 polymer ?
#
loop_
_entity_poly.entity_id
_entity_poly.type
_entity_poly.pdbx_seq_one_letter_code
_entity_poly.pdbx_strand_id
1 'polypeptide(L)'
;MGMVVNGAELDNQKSLDWLGKQITIHLKEQFPNVPVIDKFQFEIKDIYTSASFHGTANYKFWIGDTPIPGKMRSYKKAGYNSYQMAGDDLQLLTSNYTPSEEFLTGLRDNPEQLERCKTYLFYKILKPGEYKKNYETSWKNSEAFPGCTVESARLLRECSLTQFTFQSKKQFDSWEREQKRLRDKIGQSYESWFIKDNKLDFQEMIETLDELIRGGEMRFTSSRDANRNRHLSREYTDHPEYKCLLLAKHQLDVRYGRVGEE
;
A
#
# COMPACT_ATOMS: atom_id res chain seq x y z
N MET A 1 27.92 -4.04 -9.57
CA MET A 1 28.97 -4.89 -8.98
C MET A 1 28.90 -6.23 -9.67
N GLY A 2 30.03 -6.70 -10.16
CA GLY A 2 30.15 -7.97 -10.86
C GLY A 2 29.97 -9.18 -9.94
N MET A 3 29.44 -10.28 -10.46
CA MET A 3 29.47 -11.57 -9.77
C MET A 3 30.83 -12.24 -9.95
N VAL A 4 31.33 -12.91 -8.91
CA VAL A 4 32.49 -13.80 -9.03
C VAL A 4 31.99 -15.21 -9.31
N VAL A 5 32.32 -15.74 -10.48
CA VAL A 5 31.94 -17.09 -10.91
C VAL A 5 33.21 -17.87 -11.22
N ASN A 6 33.42 -18.99 -10.52
CA ASN A 6 34.59 -19.86 -10.69
C ASN A 6 35.94 -19.10 -10.57
N GLY A 7 36.02 -18.11 -9.69
CA GLY A 7 37.21 -17.29 -9.48
C GLY A 7 37.43 -16.17 -10.50
N ALA A 8 36.54 -16.00 -11.49
CA ALA A 8 36.58 -14.88 -12.43
C ALA A 8 35.52 -13.83 -12.07
N GLU A 9 35.92 -12.56 -12.06
CA GLU A 9 35.01 -11.43 -11.88
C GLU A 9 34.32 -11.10 -13.21
N LEU A 10 33.00 -11.23 -13.25
CA LEU A 10 32.19 -10.89 -14.41
C LEU A 10 31.73 -9.44 -14.33
N ASP A 11 31.69 -8.71 -15.45
CA ASP A 11 30.99 -7.43 -15.48
C ASP A 11 29.48 -7.59 -15.24
N ASN A 12 28.76 -6.48 -15.01
CA ASN A 12 27.32 -6.51 -14.70
C ASN A 12 26.52 -7.28 -15.77
N GLN A 13 26.75 -7.02 -17.06
CA GLN A 13 25.96 -7.64 -18.13
C GLN A 13 26.24 -9.14 -18.21
N LYS A 14 27.50 -9.55 -18.15
CA LYS A 14 27.88 -10.98 -18.13
C LYS A 14 27.35 -11.69 -16.90
N SER A 15 27.29 -11.00 -15.75
CA SER A 15 26.69 -11.54 -14.53
C SER A 15 25.19 -11.84 -14.73
N LEU A 16 24.45 -10.89 -15.32
CA LEU A 16 23.02 -11.05 -15.63
C LEU A 16 22.79 -12.18 -16.64
N ASP A 17 23.56 -12.21 -17.73
CA ASP A 17 23.45 -13.23 -18.77
C ASP A 17 23.76 -14.63 -18.22
N TRP A 18 24.78 -14.75 -17.37
CA TRP A 18 25.12 -16.01 -16.72
C TRP A 18 24.00 -16.48 -15.79
N LEU A 19 23.47 -15.58 -14.95
CA LEU A 19 22.39 -15.90 -14.03
C LEU A 19 21.13 -16.35 -14.78
N GLY A 20 20.79 -15.66 -15.88
CA GLY A 20 19.65 -16.03 -16.73
C GLY A 20 19.79 -17.43 -17.30
N LYS A 21 21.00 -17.84 -17.71
CA LYS A 21 21.28 -19.21 -18.16
C LYS A 21 21.09 -20.23 -17.04
N GLN A 22 21.60 -19.96 -15.84
CA GLN A 22 21.46 -20.88 -14.70
C GLN A 22 19.99 -21.05 -14.30
N ILE A 23 19.22 -19.96 -14.23
CA ILE A 23 17.78 -20.00 -13.97
C ILE A 23 17.05 -20.82 -15.03
N THR A 24 17.40 -20.63 -16.31
CA THR A 24 16.79 -21.40 -17.41
C THR A 24 17.07 -22.89 -17.27
N ILE A 25 18.30 -23.28 -16.93
CA ILE A 25 18.67 -24.68 -16.67
C ILE A 25 17.83 -25.24 -15.52
N HIS A 26 17.81 -24.52 -14.40
CA HIS A 26 17.05 -24.92 -13.21
C HIS A 26 15.56 -25.11 -13.49
N LEU A 27 14.93 -24.20 -14.23
CA LEU A 27 13.52 -24.31 -14.61
C LEU A 27 13.23 -25.55 -15.46
N LYS A 28 14.12 -25.89 -16.41
CA LYS A 28 13.97 -27.10 -17.23
C LYS A 28 14.10 -28.38 -16.41
N GLU A 29 15.00 -28.39 -15.43
CA GLU A 29 15.17 -29.51 -14.50
C GLU A 29 13.96 -29.71 -13.59
N GLN A 30 13.38 -28.61 -13.08
CA GLN A 30 12.20 -28.68 -12.21
C GLN A 30 10.91 -29.00 -12.97
N PHE A 31 10.82 -28.63 -14.25
CA PHE A 31 9.62 -28.76 -15.06
C PHE A 31 9.91 -29.44 -16.43
N PRO A 32 10.40 -30.69 -16.44
CA PRO A 32 10.90 -31.35 -17.65
C PRO A 32 9.81 -31.58 -18.72
N ASN A 33 8.55 -31.62 -18.32
CA ASN A 33 7.40 -31.88 -19.20
C ASN A 33 6.66 -30.61 -19.62
N VAL A 34 7.25 -29.42 -19.42
CA VAL A 34 6.62 -28.13 -19.76
C VAL A 34 7.34 -27.52 -20.98
N PRO A 35 6.96 -27.93 -22.22
CA PRO A 35 7.68 -27.54 -23.44
C PRO A 35 7.61 -26.05 -23.77
N VAL A 36 6.75 -25.30 -23.07
CA VAL A 36 6.68 -23.84 -23.26
C VAL A 36 7.93 -23.14 -22.73
N ILE A 37 8.66 -23.75 -21.78
CA ILE A 37 9.89 -23.18 -21.20
C ILE A 37 10.95 -22.94 -22.29
N ASP A 38 11.03 -23.83 -23.28
CA ASP A 38 11.96 -23.70 -24.41
C ASP A 38 11.62 -22.56 -25.38
N LYS A 39 10.42 -21.98 -25.26
CA LYS A 39 9.96 -20.87 -26.11
C LYS A 39 10.20 -19.49 -25.49
N PHE A 40 10.67 -19.44 -24.24
CA PHE A 40 10.90 -18.19 -23.53
C PHE A 40 12.38 -18.02 -23.20
N GLN A 41 12.83 -16.77 -23.21
CA GLN A 41 14.13 -16.37 -22.70
C GLN A 41 13.93 -15.66 -21.37
N PHE A 42 14.67 -16.07 -20.35
CA PHE A 42 14.70 -15.37 -19.08
C PHE A 42 15.57 -14.12 -19.21
N GLU A 43 15.01 -12.95 -18.87
CA GLU A 43 15.71 -11.68 -18.84
C GLU A 43 15.74 -11.17 -17.39
N ILE A 44 16.93 -10.82 -16.91
CA ILE A 44 17.10 -10.17 -15.60
C ILE A 44 17.49 -8.73 -15.87
N LYS A 45 16.66 -7.80 -15.38
CA LYS A 45 16.90 -6.37 -15.59
C LYS A 45 17.98 -5.82 -14.67
N ASP A 46 17.90 -6.19 -13.39
CA ASP A 46 18.79 -5.72 -12.35
C ASP A 46 18.86 -6.75 -11.22
N ILE A 47 19.93 -6.65 -10.42
CA ILE A 47 20.08 -7.38 -9.16
C ILE A 47 20.10 -6.34 -8.04
N TYR A 48 19.26 -6.57 -7.03
CA TYR A 48 19.13 -5.71 -5.86
C TYR A 48 19.53 -6.50 -4.62
N THR A 49 20.07 -5.82 -3.60
CA THR A 49 20.51 -6.45 -2.35
C THR A 49 19.38 -6.62 -1.35
N SER A 50 18.36 -5.77 -1.42
CA SER A 50 17.17 -5.86 -0.58
C SER A 50 15.96 -5.26 -1.28
N ALA A 51 14.78 -5.61 -0.77
CA ALA A 51 13.50 -5.18 -1.29
C ALA A 51 12.47 -5.08 -0.16
N SER A 52 11.50 -4.18 -0.32
CA SER A 52 10.32 -4.07 0.53
C SER A 52 9.10 -4.19 -0.36
N PHE A 53 8.07 -4.91 0.08
CA PHE A 53 6.84 -5.13 -0.69
C PHE A 53 5.61 -4.76 0.13
N HIS A 54 4.58 -4.27 -0.56
CA HIS A 54 3.28 -3.96 0.04
C HIS A 54 2.15 -4.24 -0.95
N GLY A 55 1.70 -5.49 -1.06
CA GLY A 55 0.81 -5.92 -2.15
C GLY A 55 1.55 -6.22 -3.44
N THR A 56 0.82 -6.71 -4.44
CA THR A 56 1.40 -7.32 -5.65
C THR A 56 2.17 -6.37 -6.58
N ALA A 57 1.91 -5.06 -6.51
CA ALA A 57 2.48 -4.07 -7.42
C ALA A 57 3.13 -2.88 -6.72
N ASN A 58 3.38 -2.99 -5.40
CA ASN A 58 4.05 -1.95 -4.66
C ASN A 58 5.34 -2.50 -4.08
N TYR A 59 6.46 -1.90 -4.48
CA TYR A 59 7.78 -2.35 -4.10
C TYR A 59 8.78 -1.21 -4.11
N LYS A 60 9.84 -1.38 -3.33
CA LYS A 60 11.05 -0.56 -3.39
C LYS A 60 12.25 -1.48 -3.28
N PHE A 61 13.35 -1.09 -3.94
CA PHE A 61 14.58 -1.86 -4.03
C PHE A 61 15.76 -1.04 -3.54
N TRP A 62 16.83 -1.72 -3.15
CA TRP A 62 18.09 -1.09 -2.77
C TRP A 62 19.29 -1.86 -3.36
N ILE A 63 20.39 -1.13 -3.53
CA ILE A 63 21.72 -1.68 -3.82
C ILE A 63 22.65 -1.24 -2.69
N GLY A 64 23.00 -2.18 -1.80
CA GLY A 64 23.53 -1.84 -0.48
C GLY A 64 22.54 -0.95 0.27
N ASP A 65 23.00 0.21 0.71
CA ASP A 65 22.15 1.23 1.34
C ASP A 65 21.60 2.27 0.38
N THR A 66 21.94 2.18 -0.91
CA THR A 66 21.47 3.15 -1.91
C THR A 66 20.02 2.84 -2.28
N PRO A 67 19.07 3.74 -1.98
CA PRO A 67 17.67 3.54 -2.33
C PRO A 67 17.45 3.70 -3.84
N ILE A 68 16.73 2.76 -4.43
CA ILE A 68 16.22 2.87 -5.80
C ILE A 68 14.76 3.36 -5.72
N PRO A 69 14.33 4.30 -6.58
CA PRO A 69 12.98 4.85 -6.51
C PRO A 69 11.90 3.76 -6.52
N GLY A 70 11.07 3.76 -5.48
CA GLY A 70 9.99 2.80 -5.34
C GLY A 70 8.88 3.00 -6.39
N LYS A 71 8.05 1.97 -6.54
CA LYS A 71 6.80 2.05 -7.28
C LYS A 71 5.66 1.65 -6.35
N MET A 72 4.66 2.50 -6.23
CA MET A 72 3.42 2.21 -5.52
C MET A 72 2.24 2.70 -6.36
N ARG A 73 1.36 1.78 -6.75
CA ARG A 73 0.25 2.08 -7.67
C ARG A 73 -0.68 3.12 -7.03
N SER A 74 -1.08 4.11 -7.82
CA SER A 74 -1.95 5.24 -7.43
C SER A 74 -1.27 6.37 -6.64
N TYR A 75 0.03 6.25 -6.37
CA TYR A 75 0.84 7.30 -5.76
C TYR A 75 1.75 7.91 -6.83
N LYS A 76 1.90 9.23 -6.79
CA LYS A 76 2.83 9.96 -7.66
C LYS A 76 4.18 10.05 -6.95
N LYS A 77 5.24 10.22 -7.75
CA LYS A 77 6.59 10.44 -7.23
C LYS A 77 6.80 11.84 -6.64
N ALA A 78 6.00 12.82 -7.06
CA ALA A 78 6.06 14.17 -6.53
C ALA A 78 5.54 14.22 -5.10
N GLY A 79 6.15 15.08 -4.28
CA GLY A 79 5.70 15.33 -2.92
C GLY A 79 4.28 15.91 -2.86
N TYR A 80 3.61 15.63 -1.75
CA TYR A 80 2.27 16.10 -1.45
C TYR A 80 2.30 17.08 -0.28
N ASN A 81 1.29 17.96 -0.25
CA ASN A 81 0.95 18.70 0.95
C ASN A 81 0.35 17.74 1.98
N SER A 82 1.05 17.54 3.10
CA SER A 82 0.53 16.85 4.28
C SER A 82 0.10 17.84 5.34
N TYR A 83 -0.90 17.43 6.12
CA TYR A 83 -1.53 18.28 7.12
C TYR A 83 -1.48 17.60 8.47
N GLN A 84 -1.58 18.41 9.51
CA GLN A 84 -1.75 17.97 10.89
C GLN A 84 -2.84 18.80 11.57
N MET A 85 -3.37 18.27 12.67
CA MET A 85 -4.25 19.02 13.56
C MET A 85 -3.43 19.90 14.50
N ALA A 86 -3.74 21.20 14.54
CA ALA A 86 -3.29 22.12 15.58
C ALA A 86 -4.52 22.62 16.35
N GLY A 87 -4.87 21.93 17.44
CA GLY A 87 -6.17 22.11 18.08
C GLY A 87 -7.28 21.58 17.17
N ASP A 88 -8.16 22.48 16.72
CA ASP A 88 -9.27 22.16 15.81
C ASP A 88 -9.04 22.63 14.36
N ASP A 89 -7.89 23.25 14.07
CA ASP A 89 -7.54 23.72 12.74
C ASP A 89 -6.58 22.79 12.01
N LEU A 90 -6.70 22.74 10.67
CA LEU A 90 -5.72 22.09 9.80
C LEU A 90 -4.55 23.02 9.54
N GLN A 91 -3.34 22.53 9.81
CA GLN A 91 -2.11 23.22 9.47
C GLN A 91 -1.29 22.39 8.50
N LEU A 92 -0.69 23.06 7.51
CA LEU A 92 0.27 22.44 6.60
C LEU A 92 1.49 22.00 7.41
N LEU A 93 1.78 20.70 7.39
CA LEU A 93 2.94 20.13 8.05
C LEU A 93 4.17 20.16 7.13
N THR A 94 4.01 19.70 5.88
CA THR A 94 5.06 19.80 4.86
C THR A 94 4.43 19.77 3.47
N SER A 95 5.10 20.37 2.49
CA SER A 95 4.70 20.38 1.08
C SER A 95 5.37 19.29 0.24
N ASN A 96 6.28 18.51 0.83
CA ASN A 96 7.06 17.50 0.12
C ASN A 96 6.91 16.10 0.73
N TYR A 97 5.73 15.78 1.27
CA TYR A 97 5.47 14.47 1.86
C TYR A 97 5.39 13.39 0.78
N THR A 98 6.12 12.29 0.96
CA THR A 98 6.18 11.19 -0.01
C THR A 98 5.69 9.89 0.64
N PRO A 99 4.37 9.71 0.81
CA PRO A 99 3.81 8.65 1.64
C PRO A 99 4.28 7.26 1.22
N SER A 100 4.32 6.99 -0.09
CA SER A 100 4.76 5.69 -0.59
C SER A 100 6.24 5.43 -0.35
N GLU A 101 7.08 6.46 -0.46
CA GLU A 101 8.53 6.33 -0.31
C GLU A 101 8.90 6.17 1.16
N GLU A 102 8.33 7.02 2.03
CA GLU A 102 8.51 6.94 3.48
C GLU A 102 8.02 5.60 4.03
N PHE A 103 6.81 5.17 3.63
CA PHE A 103 6.25 3.89 4.07
C PHE A 103 7.11 2.69 3.63
N LEU A 104 7.44 2.58 2.33
CA LEU A 104 8.24 1.45 1.83
C LEU A 104 9.67 1.44 2.42
N THR A 105 10.24 2.61 2.71
CA THR A 105 11.53 2.70 3.40
C THR A 105 11.42 2.22 4.84
N GLY A 106 10.39 2.66 5.56
CA GLY A 106 10.13 2.20 6.92
C GLY A 106 9.94 0.67 7.01
N LEU A 107 9.32 0.05 6.01
CA LEU A 107 9.18 -1.41 5.95
C LEU A 107 10.53 -2.14 5.87
N ARG A 108 11.55 -1.55 5.23
CA ARG A 108 12.90 -2.13 5.22
C ARG A 108 13.61 -1.90 6.54
N ASP A 109 13.52 -0.68 7.06
CA ASP A 109 14.40 -0.22 8.13
C ASP A 109 13.91 -0.67 9.51
N ASN A 110 12.60 -0.67 9.75
CA ASN A 110 12.01 -1.09 11.02
C ASN A 110 10.53 -1.50 10.89
N PRO A 111 10.22 -2.71 10.39
CA PRO A 111 8.85 -3.15 10.14
C PRO A 111 8.03 -3.37 11.42
N GLU A 112 8.66 -3.57 12.57
CA GLU A 112 7.99 -3.78 13.87
C GLU A 112 7.55 -2.47 14.55
N GLN A 113 8.07 -1.33 14.09
CA GLN A 113 7.84 0.00 14.67
C GLN A 113 7.65 1.05 13.56
N LEU A 114 6.74 0.76 12.64
CA LEU A 114 6.50 1.62 11.48
C LEU A 114 5.74 2.89 11.88
N GLU A 115 6.27 4.04 11.46
CA GLU A 115 5.59 5.33 11.63
C GLU A 115 4.28 5.36 10.84
N ARG A 116 3.24 5.92 11.45
CA ARG A 116 1.90 5.98 10.85
C ARG A 116 1.85 7.01 9.73
N CYS A 117 1.15 6.67 8.66
CA CYS A 117 1.03 7.54 7.50
C CYS A 117 0.25 8.81 7.82
N LYS A 118 0.68 9.94 7.27
CA LYS A 118 0.06 11.26 7.47
C LYS A 118 -1.06 11.52 6.46
N THR A 119 -2.04 12.34 6.85
CA THR A 119 -3.05 12.85 5.92
C THR A 119 -2.41 13.75 4.87
N TYR A 120 -2.79 13.57 3.60
CA TYR A 120 -2.26 14.37 2.49
C TYR A 120 -3.30 14.70 1.42
N LEU A 121 -3.04 15.77 0.66
CA LEU A 121 -3.86 16.14 -0.48
C LEU A 121 -3.31 15.53 -1.78
N PHE A 122 -4.13 14.70 -2.42
CA PHE A 122 -3.84 14.11 -3.71
C PHE A 122 -4.50 14.90 -4.84
N TYR A 123 -3.67 15.39 -5.76
CA TYR A 123 -4.11 16.13 -6.94
C TYR A 123 -4.33 15.19 -8.13
N LYS A 124 -5.51 15.25 -8.76
CA LYS A 124 -5.84 14.48 -9.96
C LYS A 124 -6.56 15.32 -11.00
N ILE A 125 -6.47 14.90 -12.25
CA ILE A 125 -7.30 15.46 -13.31
C ILE A 125 -8.71 14.88 -13.19
N LEU A 126 -9.72 15.75 -13.13
CA LEU A 126 -11.12 15.37 -13.12
C LEU A 126 -11.50 14.82 -14.50
N LYS A 127 -11.75 13.51 -14.57
CA LYS A 127 -12.10 12.85 -15.83
C LYS A 127 -13.59 13.04 -16.15
N PRO A 128 -13.99 13.17 -17.43
CA PRO A 128 -15.40 13.31 -17.82
C PRO A 128 -16.32 12.21 -17.27
N GLY A 129 -15.84 10.96 -17.24
CA GLY A 129 -16.61 9.84 -16.70
C GLY A 129 -16.84 9.93 -15.18
N GLU A 130 -15.86 10.46 -14.42
CA GLU A 130 -16.02 10.70 -12.99
C GLU A 130 -16.97 11.87 -12.74
N TYR A 131 -16.83 12.95 -13.51
CA TYR A 131 -17.71 14.12 -13.45
C TYR A 131 -19.16 13.73 -13.70
N LYS A 132 -19.45 13.03 -14.80
CA LYS A 132 -20.80 12.57 -15.15
C LYS A 132 -21.40 11.67 -14.06
N LYS A 133 -20.60 10.73 -13.53
CA LYS A 133 -21.06 9.77 -12.52
C LYS A 133 -21.46 10.45 -11.21
N ASN A 134 -20.74 11.49 -10.81
CA ASN A 134 -20.90 12.15 -9.51
C ASN A 134 -21.45 13.57 -9.66
N TYR A 135 -22.11 13.90 -10.77
CA TYR A 135 -22.53 15.27 -11.06
C TYR A 135 -23.44 15.81 -9.95
N GLU A 136 -24.56 15.13 -9.70
CA GLU A 136 -25.55 15.55 -8.70
C GLU A 136 -25.00 15.61 -7.27
N THR A 137 -24.03 14.75 -6.92
CA THR A 137 -23.55 14.61 -5.54
C THR A 137 -22.29 15.39 -5.24
N SER A 138 -21.45 15.68 -6.24
CA SER A 138 -20.09 16.17 -6.02
C SER A 138 -19.71 17.39 -6.83
N TRP A 139 -20.41 17.69 -7.94
CA TRP A 139 -19.94 18.67 -8.92
C TRP A 139 -20.98 19.69 -9.36
N LYS A 140 -22.28 19.43 -9.13
CA LYS A 140 -23.38 20.31 -9.56
C LYS A 140 -23.24 21.76 -9.10
N ASN A 141 -22.76 21.95 -7.88
CA ASN A 141 -22.56 23.27 -7.26
C ASN A 141 -21.07 23.67 -7.25
N SER A 142 -20.22 22.95 -7.97
CA SER A 142 -18.79 23.21 -8.03
C SER A 142 -18.44 23.99 -9.29
N GLU A 143 -17.42 24.85 -9.22
CA GLU A 143 -16.80 25.45 -10.40
C GLU A 143 -15.90 24.45 -11.17
N ALA A 144 -15.66 23.24 -10.64
CA ALA A 144 -14.82 22.24 -11.28
C ALA A 144 -15.51 21.62 -12.50
N PHE A 145 -14.80 21.54 -13.62
CA PHE A 145 -15.26 20.88 -14.85
C PHE A 145 -14.26 19.81 -15.33
N PRO A 146 -14.64 18.91 -16.24
CA PRO A 146 -13.72 17.90 -16.77
C PRO A 146 -12.44 18.53 -17.33
N GLY A 147 -11.28 18.03 -16.89
CA GLY A 147 -9.97 18.58 -17.23
C GLY A 147 -9.34 19.42 -16.10
N CYS A 148 -10.13 19.94 -15.15
CA CYS A 148 -9.59 20.62 -13.98
C CYS A 148 -8.72 19.70 -13.13
N THR A 149 -7.71 20.29 -12.48
CA THR A 149 -7.02 19.61 -11.38
C THR A 149 -7.87 19.77 -10.13
N VAL A 150 -8.26 18.64 -9.54
CA VAL A 150 -9.03 18.58 -8.29
C VAL A 150 -8.24 17.85 -7.21
N GLU A 151 -8.46 18.26 -5.97
CA GLU A 151 -7.85 17.72 -4.77
C GLU A 151 -8.73 16.63 -4.13
N SER A 152 -8.07 15.70 -3.45
CA SER A 152 -8.69 14.65 -2.66
C SER A 152 -7.84 14.40 -1.44
N ALA A 153 -8.41 14.61 -0.25
CA ALA A 153 -7.76 14.23 1.00
C ALA A 153 -7.69 12.70 1.11
N ARG A 154 -6.49 12.19 1.39
CA ARG A 154 -6.19 10.75 1.43
C ARG A 154 -5.25 10.40 2.57
N LEU A 155 -5.31 9.13 2.90
CA LEU A 155 -4.39 8.44 3.79
C LEU A 155 -3.86 7.23 3.03
N LEU A 156 -2.57 6.92 3.19
CA LEU A 156 -2.02 5.68 2.62
C LEU A 156 -2.67 4.49 3.34
N ARG A 157 -3.05 3.48 2.57
CA ARG A 157 -3.57 2.23 3.15
C ARG A 157 -2.37 1.37 3.51
N GLU A 158 -2.14 1.20 4.80
CA GLU A 158 -0.97 0.50 5.33
C GLU A 158 -1.12 -1.01 5.17
N CYS A 159 -2.34 -1.57 5.27
CA CYS A 159 -2.62 -2.97 4.98
C CYS A 159 -3.26 -3.14 3.59
N SER A 160 -2.67 -4.03 2.77
CA SER A 160 -3.17 -4.37 1.43
C SER A 160 -3.47 -5.87 1.32
N LEU A 161 -4.74 -6.23 1.15
CA LEU A 161 -5.14 -7.64 0.98
C LEU A 161 -4.54 -8.29 -0.26
N THR A 162 -4.10 -7.50 -1.25
CA THR A 162 -3.50 -8.03 -2.48
C THR A 162 -2.16 -8.72 -2.26
N GLN A 163 -1.54 -8.61 -1.08
CA GLN A 163 -0.31 -9.34 -0.77
C GLN A 163 -0.52 -10.82 -0.41
N PHE A 164 -1.75 -11.19 -0.04
CA PHE A 164 -2.06 -12.55 0.42
C PHE A 164 -2.61 -13.43 -0.70
N THR A 165 -2.31 -14.72 -0.61
CA THR A 165 -2.87 -15.74 -1.52
C THR A 165 -4.06 -16.41 -0.85
N PHE A 166 -5.27 -16.03 -1.28
CA PHE A 166 -6.51 -16.61 -0.77
C PHE A 166 -6.82 -17.96 -1.41
N GLN A 167 -7.38 -18.88 -0.61
CA GLN A 167 -7.76 -20.21 -1.08
C GLN A 167 -8.98 -20.18 -2.02
N SER A 168 -9.85 -19.18 -1.87
CA SER A 168 -11.03 -19.02 -2.72
C SER A 168 -11.46 -17.56 -2.86
N LYS A 169 -12.20 -17.27 -3.94
CA LYS A 169 -12.82 -15.95 -4.15
C LYS A 169 -13.77 -15.56 -3.01
N LYS A 170 -14.52 -16.53 -2.47
CA LYS A 170 -15.42 -16.30 -1.33
C LYS A 170 -14.67 -15.85 -0.07
N GLN A 171 -13.49 -16.42 0.17
CA GLN A 171 -12.62 -16.01 1.27
C GLN A 171 -12.18 -14.57 1.05
N PHE A 172 -11.59 -14.26 -0.11
CA PHE A 172 -11.19 -12.89 -0.46
C PHE A 172 -12.32 -11.87 -0.30
N ASP A 173 -13.51 -12.16 -0.85
CA ASP A 173 -14.68 -11.26 -0.78
C ASP A 173 -15.17 -11.03 0.66
N SER A 174 -14.97 -12.01 1.54
CA SER A 174 -15.32 -11.89 2.95
C SER A 174 -14.34 -10.96 3.69
N TRP A 175 -13.04 -11.15 3.49
CA TRP A 175 -12.00 -10.28 4.03
C TRP A 175 -12.09 -8.86 3.47
N GLU A 176 -12.32 -8.69 2.17
CA GLU A 176 -12.46 -7.36 1.54
C GLU A 176 -13.64 -6.56 2.13
N ARG A 177 -14.78 -7.24 2.38
CA ARG A 177 -15.95 -6.62 3.02
C ARG A 177 -15.64 -6.18 4.45
N GLU A 178 -14.95 -7.00 5.22
CA GLU A 178 -14.53 -6.65 6.58
C GLU A 178 -13.55 -5.48 6.58
N GLN A 179 -12.51 -5.53 5.75
CA GLN A 179 -11.53 -4.45 5.61
C GLN A 179 -12.18 -3.12 5.23
N LYS A 180 -13.15 -3.16 4.30
CA LYS A 180 -13.94 -1.98 3.93
C LYS A 180 -14.72 -1.43 5.11
N ARG A 181 -15.44 -2.29 5.84
CA ARG A 181 -16.24 -1.89 7.01
C ARG A 181 -15.39 -1.21 8.08
N LEU A 182 -14.21 -1.76 8.38
CA LEU A 182 -13.29 -1.18 9.36
C LEU A 182 -12.82 0.19 8.90
N ARG A 183 -12.29 0.30 7.67
CA ARG A 183 -11.79 1.57 7.15
C ARG A 183 -12.86 2.67 7.14
N ASP A 184 -14.08 2.32 6.78
CA ASP A 184 -15.18 3.28 6.73
C ASP A 184 -15.62 3.73 8.15
N LYS A 185 -15.36 2.91 9.18
CA LYS A 185 -15.68 3.22 10.59
C LYS A 185 -14.56 4.00 11.30
N ILE A 186 -13.30 3.55 11.19
CA ILE A 186 -12.18 3.98 12.04
C ILE A 186 -10.98 4.56 11.26
N GLY A 187 -11.10 4.69 9.93
CA GLY A 187 -10.03 5.23 9.08
C GLY A 187 -8.88 4.26 8.77
N GLN A 188 -8.82 3.11 9.45
CA GLN A 188 -7.86 2.02 9.26
C GLN A 188 -8.57 0.66 9.21
N SER A 189 -7.83 -0.40 8.93
CA SER A 189 -8.34 -1.77 8.85
C SER A 189 -7.77 -2.66 9.97
N TYR A 190 -6.97 -3.66 9.61
CA TYR A 190 -6.37 -4.61 10.54
C TYR A 190 -5.26 -4.02 11.39
N GLU A 191 -4.75 -2.86 11.00
CA GLU A 191 -3.71 -2.12 11.71
C GLU A 191 -4.09 -1.87 13.18
N SER A 192 -5.38 -1.69 13.50
CA SER A 192 -5.84 -1.37 14.86
C SER A 192 -5.41 -2.39 15.92
N TRP A 193 -5.18 -3.65 15.54
CA TRP A 193 -4.78 -4.72 16.47
C TRP A 193 -3.27 -4.86 16.65
N PHE A 194 -2.47 -4.19 15.83
CA PHE A 194 -1.01 -4.33 15.79
C PHE A 194 -0.31 -3.00 16.08
N ILE A 195 -0.96 -2.12 16.85
CA ILE A 195 -0.38 -0.82 17.24
C ILE A 195 0.27 -0.94 18.62
N LYS A 196 1.53 -0.51 18.71
CA LYS A 196 2.31 -0.36 19.96
C LYS A 196 2.89 1.06 19.98
N ASP A 197 2.62 1.84 21.03
CA ASP A 197 3.10 3.24 21.17
C ASP A 197 2.84 4.13 19.95
N ASN A 198 1.63 4.01 19.37
CA ASN A 198 1.22 4.72 18.15
C ASN A 198 2.00 4.35 16.88
N LYS A 199 2.82 3.29 16.91
CA LYS A 199 3.51 2.73 15.76
C LYS A 199 2.89 1.40 15.36
N LEU A 200 3.01 1.05 14.08
CA LEU A 200 2.47 -0.18 13.53
C LEU A 200 3.53 -1.27 13.53
N ASP A 201 3.23 -2.39 14.16
CA ASP A 201 3.95 -3.64 13.99
C ASP A 201 3.47 -4.33 12.70
N PHE A 202 4.03 -3.88 11.58
CA PHE A 202 3.60 -4.33 10.26
C PHE A 202 3.96 -5.80 10.04
N GLN A 203 5.10 -6.25 10.56
CA GLN A 203 5.54 -7.63 10.44
C GLN A 203 4.58 -8.58 11.16
N GLU A 204 4.30 -8.34 12.46
CA GLU A 204 3.36 -9.16 13.21
C GLU A 204 1.97 -9.18 12.54
N MET A 205 1.53 -8.04 12.00
CA MET A 205 0.27 -7.94 11.26
C MET A 205 0.26 -8.87 10.04
N ILE A 206 1.22 -8.74 9.12
CA ILE A 206 1.17 -9.50 7.87
C ILE A 206 1.35 -11.00 8.09
N GLU A 207 2.21 -11.40 9.03
CA GLU A 207 2.44 -12.82 9.36
C GLU A 207 1.17 -13.44 9.95
N THR A 208 0.54 -12.76 10.91
CA THR A 208 -0.73 -13.21 11.50
C THR A 208 -1.84 -13.31 10.44
N LEU A 209 -1.96 -12.30 9.56
CA LEU A 209 -2.97 -12.33 8.50
C LEU A 209 -2.73 -13.46 7.50
N ASP A 210 -1.47 -13.70 7.09
CA ASP A 210 -1.12 -14.78 6.18
C ASP A 210 -1.45 -16.15 6.79
N GLU A 211 -1.09 -16.38 8.06
CA GLU A 211 -1.37 -17.62 8.77
C GLU A 211 -2.87 -17.91 8.83
N LEU A 212 -3.70 -16.91 9.18
CA LEU A 212 -5.16 -17.06 9.24
C LEU A 212 -5.76 -17.34 7.85
N ILE A 213 -5.30 -16.62 6.82
CA ILE A 213 -5.78 -16.80 5.44
C ILE A 213 -5.40 -18.21 4.95
N ARG A 214 -4.17 -18.66 5.20
CA ARG A 214 -3.70 -20.00 4.88
C ARG A 214 -4.40 -21.08 5.70
N GLY A 215 -4.84 -20.77 6.92
CA GLY A 215 -5.70 -21.61 7.75
C GLY A 215 -7.14 -21.74 7.25
N GLY A 216 -7.54 -20.96 6.23
CA GLY A 216 -8.89 -21.02 5.66
C GLY A 216 -9.91 -20.13 6.37
N GLU A 217 -9.47 -19.24 7.26
CA GLU A 217 -10.37 -18.32 7.97
C GLU A 217 -11.07 -17.38 6.99
N MET A 218 -12.36 -17.14 7.22
CA MET A 218 -13.19 -16.33 6.33
C MET A 218 -13.09 -14.83 6.62
N ARG A 219 -12.63 -14.44 7.81
CA ARG A 219 -12.45 -13.05 8.22
C ARG A 219 -11.51 -13.01 9.42
N PHE A 220 -10.87 -11.88 9.67
CA PHE A 220 -9.97 -11.75 10.82
C PHE A 220 -10.73 -12.00 12.14
N THR A 221 -11.92 -11.42 12.26
CA THR A 221 -12.75 -11.51 13.48
C THR A 221 -13.41 -12.88 13.74
N SER A 222 -13.34 -13.84 12.81
CA SER A 222 -13.85 -15.21 13.05
C SER A 222 -12.84 -16.11 13.76
N SER A 223 -11.56 -15.75 13.68
CA SER A 223 -10.48 -16.58 14.20
C SER A 223 -10.55 -16.79 15.71
N ARG A 224 -9.94 -17.88 16.17
CA ARG A 224 -9.85 -18.21 17.60
C ARG A 224 -9.02 -17.17 18.38
N ASP A 225 -8.06 -16.52 17.73
CA ASP A 225 -7.27 -15.42 18.28
C ASP A 225 -8.09 -14.13 18.42
N ALA A 226 -8.96 -13.83 17.47
CA ALA A 226 -9.98 -12.79 17.66
C ALA A 226 -10.96 -13.13 18.80
N ASN A 227 -11.17 -14.42 19.11
CA ASN A 227 -12.02 -14.86 20.23
C ASN A 227 -11.36 -14.81 21.61
N ARG A 228 -10.04 -15.05 21.74
CA ARG A 228 -9.28 -14.74 22.97
C ARG A 228 -9.35 -13.24 23.30
N ASN A 229 -9.42 -12.46 22.23
CA ASN A 229 -9.53 -11.02 22.21
C ASN A 229 -10.99 -10.51 22.13
N ARG A 230 -11.99 -11.25 22.65
CA ARG A 230 -13.42 -10.85 22.58
C ARG A 230 -13.72 -9.45 23.13
N HIS A 231 -12.87 -8.92 24.01
CA HIS A 231 -12.95 -7.53 24.48
C HIS A 231 -12.40 -6.50 23.46
N LEU A 232 -11.50 -6.87 22.55
CA LEU A 232 -10.98 -6.01 21.47
C LEU A 232 -12.01 -5.71 20.38
N SER A 233 -13.14 -6.43 20.33
CA SER A 233 -14.29 -6.03 19.51
C SER A 233 -14.91 -4.68 19.95
N ARG A 234 -14.52 -4.18 21.13
CA ARG A 234 -14.85 -2.85 21.66
C ARG A 234 -13.68 -1.85 21.59
N GLU A 235 -12.47 -2.30 21.26
CA GLU A 235 -11.24 -1.50 21.28
C GLU A 235 -10.72 -1.31 19.86
N TYR A 236 -11.56 -0.80 18.96
CA TYR A 236 -11.03 -0.25 17.73
C TYR A 236 -10.42 1.11 18.06
N THR A 237 -9.12 1.24 17.86
CA THR A 237 -8.49 2.54 17.85
C THR A 237 -8.75 3.18 16.49
N ASP A 238 -9.04 4.47 16.47
CA ASP A 238 -9.07 5.21 15.22
C ASP A 238 -7.64 5.37 14.70
N HIS A 239 -7.48 5.49 13.39
CA HIS A 239 -6.19 5.89 12.85
C HIS A 239 -5.83 7.26 13.45
N PRO A 240 -4.58 7.51 13.88
CA PRO A 240 -4.20 8.78 14.53
C PRO A 240 -4.55 10.01 13.69
N GLU A 241 -4.35 9.87 12.38
CA GLU A 241 -4.66 10.87 11.36
C GLU A 241 -6.12 10.89 10.90
N TYR A 242 -7.02 10.08 11.49
CA TYR A 242 -8.39 9.98 11.00
C TYR A 242 -9.19 11.27 11.19
N LYS A 243 -9.05 11.93 12.34
CA LYS A 243 -9.68 13.25 12.58
C LYS A 243 -9.20 14.28 11.56
N CYS A 244 -7.88 14.33 11.30
CA CYS A 244 -7.28 15.19 10.29
C CYS A 244 -7.85 14.91 8.89
N LEU A 245 -7.95 13.62 8.51
CA LEU A 245 -8.51 13.20 7.23
C LEU A 245 -9.97 13.63 7.07
N LEU A 246 -10.81 13.47 8.09
CA LEU A 246 -12.22 13.85 8.05
C LEU A 246 -12.38 15.36 7.90
N LEU A 247 -11.62 16.15 8.65
CA LEU A 247 -11.65 17.60 8.55
C LEU A 247 -11.16 18.07 7.17
N ALA A 248 -10.09 17.47 6.64
CA ALA A 248 -9.58 17.81 5.30
C ALA A 248 -10.58 17.46 4.20
N LYS A 249 -11.31 16.35 4.33
CA LYS A 249 -12.42 16.02 3.42
C LYS A 249 -13.54 17.03 3.52
N HIS A 250 -13.94 17.41 4.73
CA HIS A 250 -15.01 18.39 4.92
C HIS A 250 -14.66 19.74 4.28
N GLN A 251 -13.44 20.25 4.46
CA GLN A 251 -13.01 21.50 3.82
C GLN A 251 -13.03 21.42 2.29
N LEU A 252 -12.65 20.27 1.72
CA LEU A 252 -12.78 20.05 0.27
C LEU A 252 -14.24 19.98 -0.17
N ASP A 253 -15.11 19.37 0.63
CA ASP A 253 -16.54 19.29 0.33
C ASP A 253 -17.17 20.70 0.34
N VAL A 254 -16.77 21.57 1.27
CA VAL A 254 -17.16 23.00 1.26
C VAL A 254 -16.64 23.69 -0.01
N ARG A 255 -15.35 23.54 -0.33
CA ARG A 255 -14.73 24.13 -1.53
C ARG A 255 -15.40 23.71 -2.83
N TYR A 256 -15.90 22.48 -2.89
CA TYR A 256 -16.58 21.94 -4.07
C TYR A 256 -18.11 22.01 -3.98
N GLY A 257 -18.67 22.77 -3.03
CA GLY A 257 -20.12 23.02 -2.93
C GLY A 257 -20.95 21.75 -2.64
N ARG A 258 -20.37 20.76 -1.96
CA ARG A 258 -21.02 19.48 -1.65
C ARG A 258 -21.77 19.48 -0.32
N VAL A 259 -21.47 20.46 0.53
CA VAL A 259 -22.23 20.74 1.74
C VAL A 259 -23.32 21.73 1.34
N GLY A 260 -24.58 21.43 1.64
CA GLY A 260 -25.66 22.39 1.45
C GLY A 260 -25.40 23.63 2.31
N GLU A 261 -25.83 24.80 1.85
CA GLU A 261 -26.03 25.93 2.77
C GLU A 261 -27.01 25.45 3.85
N GLU A 262 -26.57 25.40 5.10
CA GLU A 262 -27.49 25.28 6.25
C GLU A 262 -28.33 26.56 6.39
#